data_AF-A0A7V8STV8-F1
#
_entry.id   AF-A0A7V8STV8-F1
#
_cell.length_a   1.000
_cell.length_b   1.000
_cell.length_c   1.000
_cell.angle_alpha   90.00
_cell.angle_beta   90.00
_cell.angle_gamma   90.00
#
_symmetry.space_group_name_H-M   'P 1'
#
loop_
_entity.id
_entity.type
_entity.pdbx_description
1 polymer ?
#
loop_
_entity_poly.entity_id
_entity_poly.type
_entity_poly.pdbx_seq_one_letter_code
_entity_poly.pdbx_strand_id
1 'polypeptide(L)'
;MWGLAHLGLDIVSVNRVRRLLDEHGERFFSRMLTEGELDDCRLPDGTPTPHGGSLDPLGLCGRIAAKEAAFKTLRVGGRLLPWRDIVVRRSGGGWPLVELRRAAAAMAEESGIVDITVSISHDVDYAVAVAAPVVGTPGLPAGLFRAPVGTHPVLSPTAPESALRSSHMSETTTDRTRQIRDWLLARHPERTDIDPELDLIENRLIDSLSFVEFVFLLEQLSGQSIEMETLDVDSIRTLAAIERSFLRAEVG
;
A
#
# COMPACT_ATOMS: atom_id res chain seq x y z
N MET A 1 26.74 -3.45 -14.33
CA MET A 1 26.40 -4.50 -13.35
C MET A 1 25.47 -5.47 -14.07
N TRP A 2 25.68 -6.79 -14.01
CA TRP A 2 24.66 -7.71 -14.51
C TRP A 2 23.42 -7.42 -13.66
N GLY A 3 22.40 -6.83 -14.29
CA GLY A 3 21.18 -6.40 -13.61
C GLY A 3 20.55 -7.63 -13.00
N LEU A 4 20.68 -7.78 -11.68
CA LEU A 4 19.98 -8.83 -10.97
C LEU A 4 18.49 -8.53 -11.15
N ALA A 5 17.85 -9.27 -12.06
CA ALA A 5 16.41 -9.28 -12.20
C ALA A 5 15.81 -9.78 -10.89
N HIS A 6 15.10 -8.90 -10.18
CA HIS A 6 14.51 -9.22 -8.89
C HIS A 6 13.12 -9.81 -9.10
N LEU A 7 12.94 -11.03 -8.62
CA LEU A 7 11.61 -11.64 -8.59
C LEU A 7 10.79 -10.98 -7.48
N GLY A 8 9.50 -10.81 -7.77
CA GLY A 8 8.50 -10.43 -6.79
C GLY A 8 7.59 -11.62 -6.50
N LEU A 9 7.27 -11.81 -5.24
CA LEU A 9 6.29 -12.81 -4.80
C LEU A 9 5.34 -12.16 -3.80
N ASP A 10 4.07 -12.47 -3.94
CA ASP A 10 3.05 -12.06 -2.99
C ASP A 10 1.97 -13.12 -2.79
N ILE A 11 1.36 -13.11 -1.60
CA ILE A 11 0.27 -14.00 -1.21
C ILE A 11 -0.83 -13.19 -0.53
N VAL A 12 -2.07 -13.39 -0.98
CA VAL A 12 -3.26 -12.70 -0.47
C VAL A 12 -4.24 -13.72 0.07
N SER A 13 -4.69 -13.52 1.32
CA SER A 13 -5.72 -14.35 1.94
C SER A 13 -7.11 -14.01 1.39
N VAL A 14 -7.82 -15.04 0.93
CA VAL A 14 -9.20 -14.92 0.46
C VAL A 14 -10.13 -14.50 1.59
N ASN A 15 -9.91 -15.02 2.80
CA ASN A 15 -10.70 -14.62 3.97
C ASN A 15 -10.54 -13.15 4.31
N ARG A 16 -9.33 -12.59 4.10
CA ARG A 16 -9.11 -11.15 4.28
C ARG A 16 -9.89 -10.33 3.25
N VAL A 17 -9.84 -10.70 1.97
CA VAL A 17 -10.60 -10.01 0.91
C VAL A 17 -12.12 -10.11 1.12
N ARG A 18 -12.62 -11.28 1.55
CA ARG A 18 -14.03 -11.47 1.93
C ARG A 18 -14.44 -10.52 3.05
N ARG A 19 -13.66 -10.44 4.13
CA ARG A 19 -13.89 -9.48 5.23
C ARG A 19 -13.95 -8.04 4.71
N LEU A 20 -13.04 -7.66 3.80
CA LEU A 20 -13.03 -6.31 3.22
C LEU A 20 -14.25 -6.02 2.35
N LEU A 21 -14.74 -7.00 1.60
CA LEU A 21 -16.02 -6.90 0.89
C LEU A 21 -17.18 -6.72 1.86
N ASP A 22 -17.23 -7.52 2.93
CA ASP A 22 -18.28 -7.45 3.95
C ASP A 22 -18.29 -6.09 4.69
N GLU A 23 -17.11 -5.57 5.03
CA GLU A 23 -16.96 -4.34 5.82
C GLU A 23 -17.06 -3.05 4.99
N HIS A 24 -16.58 -3.06 3.74
CA HIS A 24 -16.43 -1.83 2.94
C HIS A 24 -17.13 -1.87 1.56
N GLY A 25 -17.56 -3.05 1.11
CA GLY A 25 -18.22 -3.25 -0.18
C GLY A 25 -17.30 -3.08 -1.40
N GLU A 26 -17.86 -3.28 -2.60
CA GLU A 26 -17.08 -3.30 -3.85
C GLU A 26 -16.30 -2.00 -4.13
N ARG A 27 -16.86 -0.85 -3.74
CA ARG A 27 -16.24 0.46 -4.03
C ARG A 27 -14.87 0.63 -3.39
N PHE A 28 -14.62 -0.05 -2.27
CA PHE A 28 -13.30 -0.08 -1.64
C PHE A 28 -12.21 -0.53 -2.62
N PHE A 29 -12.50 -1.54 -3.44
CA PHE A 29 -11.54 -2.11 -4.38
C PHE A 29 -11.21 -1.19 -5.56
N SER A 30 -12.01 -0.15 -5.83
CA SER A 30 -11.69 0.87 -6.84
C SER A 30 -10.46 1.73 -6.50
N ARG A 31 -10.02 1.68 -5.23
CA ARG A 31 -8.76 2.26 -4.78
C ARG A 31 -7.56 1.48 -5.29
N MET A 32 -7.70 0.16 -5.44
CA MET A 32 -6.60 -0.73 -5.79
C MET A 32 -6.66 -1.17 -7.26
N LEU A 33 -7.86 -1.33 -7.81
CA LEU A 33 -8.12 -1.87 -9.14
C LEU A 33 -8.76 -0.79 -10.02
N THR A 34 -8.37 -0.78 -11.29
CA THR A 34 -9.04 0.01 -12.32
C THR A 34 -10.42 -0.58 -12.63
N GLU A 35 -11.29 0.21 -13.27
CA GLU A 35 -12.63 -0.24 -13.66
C GLU A 35 -12.59 -1.52 -14.51
N GLY A 36 -11.73 -1.57 -15.53
CA GLY A 36 -11.58 -2.77 -16.36
C GLY A 36 -11.05 -3.99 -15.59
N GLU A 37 -10.25 -3.80 -14.54
CA GLU A 37 -9.81 -4.90 -13.67
C GLU A 37 -10.93 -5.39 -12.76
N LEU A 38 -11.78 -4.48 -12.25
CA LEU A 38 -12.96 -4.85 -11.47
C LEU A 38 -13.95 -5.61 -12.33
N ASP A 39 -14.18 -5.18 -13.56
CA ASP A 39 -15.06 -5.86 -14.51
C ASP A 39 -14.56 -7.28 -14.83
N ASP A 40 -13.25 -7.45 -15.03
CA ASP A 40 -12.59 -8.76 -15.18
C ASP A 40 -12.79 -9.68 -13.95
N CYS A 41 -13.00 -9.10 -12.77
CA CYS A 41 -13.22 -9.81 -11.52
C CYS A 41 -14.70 -10.06 -11.20
N ARG A 42 -15.64 -9.64 -12.05
CA ARG A 42 -17.06 -9.94 -11.83
C ARG A 42 -17.40 -11.38 -12.22
N LEU A 43 -18.31 -11.99 -11.47
CA LEU A 43 -18.87 -13.29 -11.84
C LEU A 43 -19.59 -13.18 -13.21
N PRO A 44 -19.35 -14.11 -14.15
CA PRO A 44 -19.89 -14.01 -15.51
C PRO A 44 -21.42 -13.95 -15.60
N ASP A 45 -22.11 -14.57 -14.64
CA ASP A 45 -23.57 -14.60 -14.55
C ASP A 45 -24.15 -13.41 -13.78
N GLY A 46 -23.29 -12.52 -13.27
CA GLY A 46 -23.69 -11.36 -12.47
C GLY A 46 -24.32 -11.74 -11.13
N THR A 47 -24.22 -12.99 -10.70
CA THR A 47 -24.83 -13.43 -9.44
C THR A 47 -24.21 -12.71 -8.26
N PRO A 48 -25.03 -12.25 -7.29
CA PRO A 48 -24.49 -11.69 -6.08
C PRO A 48 -23.72 -12.73 -5.27
N THR A 49 -22.54 -12.37 -4.78
CA THR A 49 -21.78 -13.19 -3.84
C THR A 49 -22.37 -13.08 -2.43
N PRO A 50 -22.09 -14.05 -1.53
CA PRO A 50 -22.44 -13.92 -0.11
C PRO A 50 -21.85 -12.69 0.58
N HIS A 51 -20.80 -12.09 -0.01
CA HIS A 51 -20.08 -10.93 0.52
C HIS A 51 -20.54 -9.60 -0.07
N GLY A 52 -21.69 -9.61 -0.78
CA GLY A 52 -22.26 -8.45 -1.45
C GLY A 52 -21.68 -8.20 -2.85
N GLY A 53 -22.52 -7.65 -3.73
CA GLY A 53 -22.13 -7.37 -5.11
C GLY A 53 -21.82 -8.64 -5.92
N SER A 54 -21.21 -8.50 -7.09
CA SER A 54 -20.88 -9.59 -8.02
C SER A 54 -19.38 -9.83 -8.22
N LEU A 55 -18.51 -9.17 -7.45
CA LEU A 55 -17.06 -9.40 -7.50
C LEU A 55 -16.68 -10.76 -6.93
N ASP A 56 -15.93 -11.56 -7.70
CA ASP A 56 -15.31 -12.81 -7.28
C ASP A 56 -14.13 -12.55 -6.32
N PRO A 57 -14.19 -13.01 -5.05
CA PRO A 57 -13.09 -12.85 -4.11
C PRO A 57 -11.77 -13.45 -4.59
N LEU A 58 -11.78 -14.58 -5.33
CA LEU A 58 -10.56 -15.20 -5.83
C LEU A 58 -9.91 -14.35 -6.93
N GLY A 59 -10.72 -13.85 -7.87
CA GLY A 59 -10.30 -12.88 -8.87
C GLY A 59 -9.64 -11.65 -8.25
N LEU A 60 -10.26 -11.05 -7.23
CA LEU A 60 -9.70 -9.91 -6.50
C LEU A 60 -8.35 -10.25 -5.85
N CYS A 61 -8.26 -11.38 -5.14
CA CYS A 61 -7.01 -11.81 -4.51
C CYS A 61 -5.88 -11.98 -5.53
N GLY A 62 -6.18 -12.59 -6.69
CA GLY A 62 -5.21 -12.78 -7.77
C GLY A 62 -4.69 -11.46 -8.33
N ARG A 63 -5.57 -10.46 -8.51
CA ARG A 63 -5.18 -9.12 -8.97
C ARG A 63 -4.32 -8.39 -7.94
N ILE A 64 -4.72 -8.40 -6.68
CA ILE A 64 -3.97 -7.76 -5.59
C ILE A 64 -2.59 -8.39 -5.47
N ALA A 65 -2.50 -9.72 -5.41
CA ALA A 65 -1.23 -10.44 -5.34
C ALA A 65 -0.32 -10.12 -6.54
N ALA A 66 -0.89 -10.07 -7.75
CA ALA A 66 -0.13 -9.75 -8.96
C ALA A 66 0.45 -8.33 -8.94
N LYS A 67 -0.30 -7.34 -8.45
CA LYS A 67 0.17 -5.95 -8.33
C LYS A 67 1.29 -5.83 -7.30
N GLU A 68 1.15 -6.46 -6.14
CA GLU A 68 2.19 -6.48 -5.11
C GLU A 68 3.45 -7.19 -5.60
N ALA A 69 3.29 -8.35 -6.25
CA ALA A 69 4.41 -9.08 -6.84
C ALA A 69 5.12 -8.23 -7.89
N ALA A 70 4.39 -7.57 -8.80
CA ALA A 70 4.98 -6.69 -9.80
C ALA A 70 5.76 -5.53 -9.16
N PHE A 71 5.19 -4.85 -8.16
CA PHE A 71 5.87 -3.75 -7.47
C PHE A 71 7.15 -4.19 -6.76
N LYS A 72 7.17 -5.38 -6.16
CA LYS A 72 8.37 -5.95 -5.52
C LYS A 72 9.53 -6.16 -6.50
N THR A 73 9.27 -6.32 -7.81
CA THR A 73 10.33 -6.38 -8.82
C THR A 73 11.05 -5.04 -9.01
N LEU A 74 10.38 -3.92 -8.76
CA LEU A 74 10.89 -2.56 -8.97
C LEU A 74 11.93 -2.15 -7.91
N ARG A 75 11.88 -2.71 -6.69
CA ARG A 75 12.81 -2.42 -5.58
C ARG A 75 13.08 -0.92 -5.31
N VAL A 76 12.05 -0.10 -5.47
CA VAL A 76 12.11 1.31 -5.10
C VAL A 76 11.91 1.46 -3.59
N GLY A 77 12.85 2.14 -2.92
CA GLY A 77 12.76 2.43 -1.48
C GLY A 77 11.91 3.67 -1.21
N GLY A 78 11.16 3.69 -0.10
CA GLY A 78 10.40 4.86 0.34
C GLY A 78 9.31 5.30 -0.66
N ARG A 79 8.70 4.34 -1.36
CA ARG A 79 7.56 4.56 -2.26
C ARG A 79 6.40 3.68 -1.83
N LEU A 80 5.19 4.22 -1.86
CA LEU A 80 3.98 3.42 -1.75
C LEU A 80 3.73 2.66 -3.05
N LEU A 81 3.04 1.53 -2.93
CA LEU A 81 2.53 0.77 -4.06
C LEU A 81 1.51 1.62 -4.84
N PRO A 82 1.80 2.03 -6.09
CA PRO A 82 0.89 2.84 -6.87
C PRO A 82 -0.17 1.92 -7.52
N TRP A 83 -1.12 1.45 -6.72
CA TRP A 83 -2.02 0.36 -7.06
C TRP A 83 -2.68 0.46 -8.45
N ARG A 84 -3.20 1.65 -8.81
CA ARG A 84 -3.92 1.86 -10.08
C ARG A 84 -3.01 2.12 -11.28
N ASP A 85 -1.72 2.33 -11.04
CA ASP A 85 -0.71 2.49 -12.09
C ASP A 85 -0.06 1.15 -12.47
N ILE A 86 -0.25 0.10 -11.67
CA ILE A 86 0.06 -1.29 -12.03
C ILE A 86 -1.26 -1.97 -12.41
N VAL A 87 -1.48 -2.19 -13.70
CA VAL A 87 -2.73 -2.76 -14.21
C VAL A 87 -2.50 -4.20 -14.65
N VAL A 88 -3.30 -5.12 -14.14
CA VAL A 88 -3.22 -6.56 -14.45
C VAL A 88 -4.40 -6.95 -15.34
N ARG A 89 -4.15 -7.05 -16.65
CA ARG A 89 -5.17 -7.37 -17.63
C ARG A 89 -5.22 -8.86 -17.93
N ARG A 90 -6.38 -9.36 -18.37
CA ARG A 90 -6.47 -10.68 -19.00
C ARG A 90 -6.13 -10.59 -20.49
N SER A 91 -5.20 -11.42 -20.96
CA SER A 91 -4.95 -11.57 -22.40
C SER A 91 -6.10 -12.33 -23.09
N GLY A 92 -6.15 -12.28 -24.42
CA GLY A 92 -7.11 -13.07 -25.20
C GLY A 92 -6.98 -14.59 -25.01
N GLY A 93 -5.79 -15.07 -24.61
CA GLY A 93 -5.57 -16.47 -24.27
C GLY A 93 -5.74 -16.80 -22.78
N GLY A 94 -6.16 -15.84 -21.96
CA GLY A 94 -6.52 -16.04 -20.57
C GLY A 94 -5.39 -15.85 -19.55
N TRP A 95 -4.12 -15.76 -19.98
CA TRP A 95 -3.00 -15.46 -19.08
C TRP A 95 -2.97 -13.97 -18.67
N PRO A 96 -2.47 -13.64 -17.48
CA PRO A 96 -2.36 -12.26 -17.01
C PRO A 96 -1.24 -11.50 -17.73
N LEU A 97 -1.44 -10.20 -17.92
CA LEU A 97 -0.46 -9.25 -18.46
C LEU A 97 -0.35 -8.06 -17.52
N VAL A 98 0.86 -7.57 -17.27
CA VAL A 98 1.10 -6.35 -16.49
C VAL A 98 1.28 -5.17 -17.44
N GLU A 99 0.60 -4.07 -17.14
CA GLU A 99 0.80 -2.78 -17.79
C GLU A 99 1.18 -1.76 -16.71
N LEU A 100 2.33 -1.12 -16.87
CA LEU A 100 2.81 -0.08 -15.96
C LEU A 100 2.50 1.30 -16.54
N ARG A 101 1.96 2.18 -15.70
CA ARG A 101 1.56 3.55 -16.06
C ARG A 101 2.20 4.55 -15.11
N ARG A 102 2.28 5.81 -15.51
CA ARG A 102 2.64 6.98 -14.66
C ARG A 102 3.76 6.67 -13.65
N ALA A 103 3.47 6.67 -12.35
CA ALA A 103 4.48 6.48 -11.30
C ALA A 103 5.12 5.09 -11.36
N ALA A 104 4.34 4.03 -11.63
CA ALA A 104 4.86 2.69 -11.78
C ALA A 104 5.79 2.54 -12.99
N ALA A 105 5.47 3.21 -14.11
CA ALA A 105 6.32 3.23 -15.29
C ALA A 105 7.65 3.96 -15.02
N ALA A 106 7.61 5.11 -14.32
CA ALA A 106 8.82 5.83 -13.91
C ALA A 106 9.72 4.97 -13.00
N MET A 107 9.12 4.28 -12.03
CA MET A 107 9.85 3.34 -11.15
C MET A 107 10.51 2.19 -11.93
N ALA A 108 9.85 1.66 -12.95
CA ALA A 108 10.43 0.62 -13.81
C ALA A 108 11.60 1.15 -14.65
N GLU A 109 11.49 2.36 -15.19
CA GLU A 109 12.57 3.02 -15.92
C GLU A 109 13.81 3.25 -15.02
N GLU A 110 13.60 3.77 -13.80
CA GLU A 110 14.66 3.93 -12.79
C GLU A 110 15.35 2.59 -12.46
N SER A 111 14.60 1.49 -12.58
CA SER A 111 15.07 0.13 -12.29
C SER A 111 15.67 -0.60 -13.51
N GLY A 112 15.66 0.02 -14.70
CA GLY A 112 16.11 -0.61 -15.94
C GLY A 112 15.21 -1.77 -16.43
N ILE A 113 13.96 -1.78 -15.99
CA ILE A 113 12.96 -2.80 -16.32
C ILE A 113 12.15 -2.30 -17.51
N VAL A 114 12.09 -3.10 -18.58
CA VAL A 114 11.33 -2.76 -19.80
C VAL A 114 9.93 -3.36 -19.81
N ASP A 115 9.73 -4.48 -19.09
CA ASP A 115 8.44 -5.15 -18.96
C ASP A 115 8.43 -6.04 -17.70
N ILE A 116 7.25 -6.49 -17.26
CA ILE A 116 7.09 -7.44 -16.15
C ILE A 116 6.15 -8.56 -16.59
N THR A 117 6.63 -9.80 -16.52
CA THR A 117 5.76 -10.98 -16.64
C THR A 117 5.25 -11.39 -15.25
N VAL A 118 4.01 -11.89 -15.18
CA VAL A 118 3.40 -12.36 -13.94
C VAL A 118 2.71 -13.70 -14.15
N SER A 119 2.72 -14.54 -13.12
CA SER A 119 1.91 -15.74 -13.02
C SER A 119 1.10 -15.69 -11.74
N ILE A 120 -0.17 -16.07 -11.83
CA ILE A 120 -1.13 -16.07 -10.73
C ILE A 120 -1.61 -17.51 -10.53
N SER A 121 -1.65 -17.95 -9.28
CA SER A 121 -2.32 -19.18 -8.87
C SER A 121 -3.20 -18.88 -7.66
N HIS A 122 -4.28 -19.63 -7.50
CA HIS A 122 -5.11 -19.51 -6.32
C HIS A 122 -5.69 -20.87 -5.96
N ASP A 123 -5.97 -21.02 -4.68
CA ASP A 123 -6.73 -22.10 -4.09
C ASP A 123 -7.75 -21.50 -3.11
N VAL A 124 -8.60 -22.33 -2.51
CA VAL A 124 -9.75 -21.95 -1.67
C VAL A 124 -9.46 -20.77 -0.72
N ASP A 125 -8.30 -20.79 -0.06
CA ASP A 125 -7.96 -19.84 1.00
C ASP A 125 -6.97 -18.75 0.60
N TYR A 126 -6.24 -18.91 -0.50
CA TYR A 126 -5.14 -18.01 -0.88
C TYR A 126 -5.03 -17.82 -2.38
N ALA A 127 -4.68 -16.61 -2.81
CA ALA A 127 -4.06 -16.38 -4.11
C ALA A 127 -2.58 -16.04 -3.94
N VAL A 128 -1.75 -16.51 -4.86
CA VAL A 128 -0.32 -16.23 -4.94
C VAL A 128 -0.01 -15.69 -6.32
N ALA A 129 0.93 -14.74 -6.38
CA ALA A 129 1.49 -14.30 -7.63
C ALA A 129 3.01 -14.26 -7.56
N VAL A 130 3.63 -14.58 -8.69
CA VAL A 130 5.07 -14.39 -8.92
C VAL A 130 5.25 -13.51 -10.14
N ALA A 131 6.11 -12.50 -10.02
CA ALA A 131 6.44 -11.57 -11.08
C ALA A 131 7.95 -11.60 -11.36
N ALA A 132 8.32 -11.47 -12.63
CA ALA A 132 9.71 -11.40 -13.07
C ALA A 132 9.89 -10.23 -14.05
N PRO A 133 10.93 -9.41 -13.88
CA PRO A 133 11.20 -8.31 -14.79
C PRO A 133 11.87 -8.81 -16.06
N VAL A 134 11.48 -8.22 -17.18
CA VAL A 134 12.22 -8.25 -18.43
C VAL A 134 13.13 -7.04 -18.42
N VAL A 135 14.45 -7.28 -18.49
CA VAL A 135 15.47 -6.23 -18.53
C VAL A 135 15.96 -6.04 -19.96
N GLY A 136 16.17 -4.80 -20.37
CA GLY A 136 16.75 -4.50 -21.69
C GLY A 136 18.18 -5.05 -21.81
N THR A 137 18.64 -5.33 -23.03
CA THR A 137 20.03 -5.76 -23.26
C THR A 137 20.99 -4.64 -22.83
N PRO A 138 21.94 -4.88 -21.90
CA PRO A 138 22.79 -3.81 -21.40
C PRO A 138 23.83 -3.43 -22.47
N GLY A 139 23.80 -2.17 -22.92
CA GLY A 139 25.02 -1.51 -23.34
C GLY A 139 25.86 -1.29 -22.08
N LEU A 140 27.03 -1.92 -21.97
CA LEU A 140 27.90 -1.77 -20.81
C LEU A 140 28.61 -0.40 -20.83
N PRO A 141 28.60 0.35 -19.72
CA PRO A 141 29.78 1.12 -19.33
C PRO A 141 30.36 0.64 -18.00
N ALA A 142 31.68 0.82 -17.90
CA ALA A 142 32.52 0.40 -16.80
C ALA A 142 32.36 1.28 -15.56
N GLY A 143 32.30 0.62 -14.40
CA GLY A 143 32.35 1.23 -13.07
C GLY A 143 31.00 1.70 -12.55
N LEU A 144 30.72 1.38 -11.27
CA LEU A 144 29.75 1.99 -10.33
C LEU A 144 28.91 0.90 -9.60
N PHE A 145 28.74 0.78 -8.27
CA PHE A 145 29.24 1.36 -6.98
C PHE A 145 29.07 0.22 -5.92
N ARG A 146 29.97 0.00 -4.95
CA ARG A 146 30.16 0.63 -3.61
C ARG A 146 28.98 0.51 -2.64
N ALA A 147 29.22 -0.13 -1.49
CA ALA A 147 28.29 -0.39 -0.38
C ALA A 147 27.98 0.89 0.46
N PRO A 148 26.83 0.96 1.17
CA PRO A 148 26.49 2.10 2.01
C PRO A 148 27.31 2.11 3.30
N VAL A 149 27.81 3.28 3.70
CA VAL A 149 28.45 3.55 5.00
C VAL A 149 27.54 4.51 5.75
N GLY A 150 27.11 4.15 6.96
CA GLY A 150 26.35 5.03 7.86
C GLY A 150 27.26 5.91 8.71
N THR A 151 26.71 6.99 9.27
CA THR A 151 27.16 7.64 10.51
C THR A 151 26.05 8.53 11.09
N HIS A 152 25.75 8.36 12.38
CA HIS A 152 24.99 9.29 13.24
C HIS A 152 25.87 10.46 13.72
N PRO A 153 25.26 11.54 14.26
CA PRO A 153 25.84 12.24 15.40
C PRO A 153 24.87 12.43 16.59
N VAL A 154 25.48 12.68 17.77
CA VAL A 154 24.94 12.70 19.16
C VAL A 154 24.77 14.16 19.70
N LEU A 155 23.90 14.31 20.71
CA LEU A 155 23.30 15.47 21.45
C LEU A 155 24.31 16.46 22.16
N SER A 156 24.02 17.68 22.69
CA SER A 156 23.06 18.24 23.71
C SER A 156 23.37 19.77 23.96
N PRO A 157 22.90 20.53 25.00
CA PRO A 157 21.54 20.84 25.55
C PRO A 157 21.26 22.38 25.77
N THR A 158 20.01 22.79 26.12
CA THR A 158 19.58 23.70 27.26
C THR A 158 18.15 24.30 27.11
N ALA A 159 17.48 24.58 28.26
CA ALA A 159 16.05 24.94 28.53
C ALA A 159 15.84 26.48 28.80
N PRO A 160 14.68 27.09 29.24
CA PRO A 160 13.44 26.52 29.84
C PRO A 160 12.03 27.14 29.49
N GLU A 161 10.98 26.41 29.92
CA GLU A 161 9.64 26.73 30.48
C GLU A 161 8.61 27.79 29.97
N SER A 162 7.33 27.31 29.90
CA SER A 162 6.05 27.94 30.37
C SER A 162 5.39 29.04 29.49
N ALA A 163 4.06 29.21 29.30
CA ALA A 163 2.84 28.70 29.91
C ALA A 163 1.57 28.95 29.02
N LEU A 164 0.57 28.07 29.20
CA LEU A 164 -0.91 28.28 29.29
C LEU A 164 -1.78 28.81 28.11
N ARG A 165 -2.68 27.88 27.72
CA ARG A 165 -4.14 27.98 27.43
C ARG A 165 -4.64 28.72 26.18
N SER A 166 -5.33 27.95 25.32
CA SER A 166 -6.79 28.01 25.30
C SER A 166 -7.41 26.69 24.85
N SER A 167 -8.40 26.26 25.61
CA SER A 167 -9.16 25.02 25.54
C SER A 167 -10.46 25.24 24.78
N HIS A 168 -10.74 24.38 23.79
CA HIS A 168 -12.05 23.85 23.37
C HIS A 168 -12.02 23.10 22.01
N MET A 169 -10.83 22.82 21.44
CA MET A 169 -10.69 22.04 20.18
C MET A 169 -9.96 20.69 20.35
N SER A 170 -9.49 20.35 21.55
CA SER A 170 -8.61 19.18 21.79
C SER A 170 -9.33 17.84 21.84
N GLU A 171 -10.63 17.82 22.15
CA GLU A 171 -11.35 16.59 22.48
C GLU A 171 -11.63 15.73 21.23
N THR A 172 -11.94 16.35 20.09
CA THR A 172 -12.21 15.65 18.82
C THR A 172 -10.93 15.09 18.18
N THR A 173 -9.82 15.82 18.26
CA THR A 173 -8.53 15.35 17.74
C THR A 173 -8.00 14.19 18.59
N THR A 174 -8.09 14.31 19.92
CA THR A 174 -7.69 13.24 20.85
C THR A 174 -8.50 11.96 20.62
N ASP A 175 -9.80 12.10 20.34
CA ASP A 175 -10.66 10.96 20.04
C ASP A 175 -10.29 10.28 18.70
N ARG A 176 -10.06 11.05 17.63
CA ARG A 176 -9.59 10.50 16.34
C ARG A 176 -8.25 9.79 16.46
N THR A 177 -7.29 10.37 17.18
CA THR A 177 -5.99 9.74 17.43
C THR A 177 -6.12 8.45 18.24
N ARG A 178 -7.04 8.41 19.22
CA ARG A 178 -7.38 7.18 19.95
C ARG A 178 -7.94 6.11 18.99
N GLN A 179 -8.89 6.46 18.13
CA GLN A 179 -9.48 5.51 17.18
C GLN A 179 -8.44 4.90 16.22
N ILE A 180 -7.48 5.68 15.74
CA ILE A 180 -6.35 5.19 14.94
C ILE A 180 -5.48 4.20 15.75
N ARG A 181 -5.16 4.56 16.99
CA ARG A 181 -4.37 3.69 17.87
C ARG A 181 -5.09 2.38 18.15
N ASP A 182 -6.37 2.44 18.46
CA ASP A 182 -7.20 1.26 18.73
C ASP A 182 -7.30 0.36 17.50
N TRP A 183 -7.43 0.95 16.30
CA TRP A 183 -7.43 0.22 15.04
C TRP A 183 -6.11 -0.54 14.79
N LEU A 184 -4.97 0.08 15.09
CA LEU A 184 -3.65 -0.55 14.99
C LEU A 184 -3.48 -1.64 16.04
N LEU A 185 -3.80 -1.37 17.31
CA LEU A 185 -3.67 -2.34 18.40
C LEU A 185 -4.56 -3.58 18.20
N ALA A 186 -5.77 -3.41 17.65
CA ALA A 186 -6.66 -4.53 17.35
C ALA A 186 -6.06 -5.54 16.34
N ARG A 187 -5.13 -5.07 15.49
CA ARG A 187 -4.42 -5.90 14.50
C ARG A 187 -3.08 -6.43 15.00
N HIS A 188 -2.60 -5.92 16.12
CA HIS A 188 -1.35 -6.28 16.78
C HIS A 188 -1.61 -6.65 18.25
N PRO A 189 -2.33 -7.75 18.51
CA PRO A 189 -2.75 -8.14 19.87
C PRO A 189 -1.58 -8.43 20.81
N GLU A 190 -0.37 -8.61 20.27
CA GLU A 190 0.88 -8.73 21.03
C GLU A 190 1.36 -7.40 21.63
N ARG A 191 0.75 -6.27 21.28
CA ARG A 191 1.11 -4.93 21.75
C ARG A 191 0.03 -4.35 22.65
N THR A 192 0.48 -3.58 23.64
CA THR A 192 -0.42 -2.85 24.56
C THR A 192 -0.42 -1.34 24.32
N ASP A 193 0.62 -0.81 23.64
CA ASP A 193 0.71 0.59 23.25
C ASP A 193 1.60 0.77 22.00
N ILE A 194 1.52 1.95 21.38
CA ILE A 194 2.30 2.34 20.20
C ILE A 194 2.90 3.72 20.47
N ASP A 195 4.23 3.80 20.44
CA ASP A 195 4.96 5.07 20.53
C ASP A 195 4.57 5.98 19.35
N PRO A 196 4.20 7.26 19.59
CA PRO A 196 3.80 8.17 18.54
C PRO A 196 4.81 8.38 17.41
N GLU A 197 6.11 8.19 17.68
CA GLU A 197 7.21 8.33 16.72
C GLU A 197 7.66 6.98 16.12
N LEU A 198 7.00 5.88 16.48
CA LEU A 198 7.32 4.57 15.92
C LEU A 198 7.05 4.56 14.41
N ASP A 199 8.04 4.12 13.64
CA ASP A 199 7.89 3.88 12.20
C ASP A 199 6.95 2.69 11.98
N LEU A 200 5.73 2.97 11.54
CA LEU A 200 4.67 1.97 11.37
C LEU A 200 4.96 1.00 10.21
N ILE A 201 5.74 1.44 9.21
CA ILE A 201 6.04 0.65 8.01
C ILE A 201 7.23 -0.26 8.27
N GLU A 202 8.33 0.28 8.80
CA GLU A 202 9.54 -0.50 9.10
C GLU A 202 9.27 -1.57 10.18
N ASN A 203 8.38 -1.28 11.13
CA ASN A 203 7.96 -2.24 12.15
C ASN A 203 6.82 -3.18 11.69
N ARG A 204 6.42 -3.12 10.42
CA ARG A 204 5.37 -3.95 9.80
C ARG A 204 4.04 -3.91 10.54
N LEU A 205 3.70 -2.74 11.11
CA LEU A 205 2.38 -2.50 11.70
C LEU A 205 1.32 -2.22 10.63
N ILE A 206 1.75 -1.85 9.43
CA ILE A 206 0.88 -1.66 8.28
C ILE A 206 1.53 -2.35 7.08
N ASP A 207 0.88 -3.39 6.57
CA ASP A 207 1.21 -3.99 5.27
C ASP A 207 0.47 -3.30 4.11
N SER A 208 0.75 -3.68 2.87
CA SER A 208 0.19 -3.04 1.67
C SER A 208 -1.34 -2.95 1.65
N LEU A 209 -2.05 -3.98 2.13
CA LEU A 209 -3.52 -4.03 2.10
C LEU A 209 -4.12 -3.37 3.35
N SER A 210 -3.48 -3.50 4.51
CA SER A 210 -3.84 -2.81 5.76
C SER A 210 -3.67 -1.33 5.58
N PHE A 211 -2.71 -0.92 4.74
CA PHE A 211 -2.51 0.46 4.38
C PHE A 211 -3.71 1.06 3.65
N VAL A 212 -4.34 0.31 2.74
CA VAL A 212 -5.55 0.78 2.04
C VAL A 212 -6.73 0.90 3.01
N GLU A 213 -6.91 -0.09 3.91
CA GLU A 213 -7.88 0.00 5.01
C GLU A 213 -7.61 1.22 5.91
N PHE A 214 -6.33 1.48 6.19
CA PHE A 214 -5.91 2.58 7.05
C PHE A 214 -6.17 3.95 6.40
N VAL A 215 -5.86 4.12 5.11
CA VAL A 215 -6.20 5.35 4.37
C VAL A 215 -7.71 5.57 4.39
N PHE A 216 -8.51 4.52 4.19
CA PHE A 216 -9.96 4.62 4.26
C PHE A 216 -10.45 5.06 5.64
N LEU A 217 -9.88 4.52 6.71
CA LEU A 217 -10.15 5.00 8.08
C LEU A 217 -9.78 6.48 8.23
N LEU A 218 -8.61 6.90 7.74
CA LEU A 218 -8.18 8.29 7.81
C LEU A 218 -9.15 9.23 7.09
N GLU A 219 -9.67 8.87 5.93
CA GLU A 219 -10.69 9.66 5.23
C GLU A 219 -11.98 9.77 6.04
N GLN A 220 -12.43 8.67 6.66
CA GLN A 220 -13.60 8.68 7.53
C GLN A 220 -13.42 9.59 8.75
N LEU A 221 -12.22 9.58 9.35
CA LEU A 221 -11.91 10.38 10.54
C LEU A 221 -11.63 11.85 10.23
N SER A 222 -10.94 12.13 9.13
CA SER A 222 -10.59 13.50 8.70
C SER A 222 -11.74 14.19 7.97
N GLY A 223 -12.63 13.42 7.32
CA GLY A 223 -13.65 13.93 6.40
C GLY A 223 -13.09 14.39 5.05
N GLN A 224 -11.80 14.16 4.80
CA GLN A 224 -11.12 14.53 3.55
C GLN A 224 -10.95 13.30 2.66
N SER A 225 -11.07 13.47 1.35
CA SER A 225 -10.68 12.42 0.39
C SER A 225 -9.16 12.38 0.28
N ILE A 226 -8.57 11.19 0.38
CA ILE A 226 -7.13 10.98 0.30
C ILE A 226 -6.84 10.19 -0.98
N GLU A 227 -6.12 10.83 -1.91
CA GLU A 227 -5.63 10.19 -3.13
C GLU A 227 -4.36 9.38 -2.81
N MET A 228 -4.39 8.06 -3.02
CA MET A 228 -3.25 7.19 -2.67
C MET A 228 -2.06 7.38 -3.62
N GLU A 229 -2.32 7.83 -4.84
CA GLU A 229 -1.31 8.03 -5.89
C GLU A 229 -0.38 9.21 -5.58
N THR A 230 -0.86 10.18 -4.81
CA THR A 230 -0.12 11.41 -4.44
C THR A 230 0.25 11.46 -2.97
N LEU A 231 -0.14 10.44 -2.21
CA LEU A 231 0.11 10.34 -0.77
C LEU A 231 1.60 10.18 -0.48
N ASP A 232 2.14 11.10 0.31
CA ASP A 232 3.52 11.06 0.77
C ASP A 232 3.70 10.00 1.87
N VAL A 233 4.67 9.10 1.70
CA VAL A 233 5.03 8.06 2.69
C VAL A 233 5.37 8.68 4.05
N ASP A 234 6.05 9.82 4.08
CA ASP A 234 6.50 10.40 5.36
C ASP A 234 5.33 10.97 6.16
N SER A 235 4.21 11.32 5.51
CA SER A 235 2.99 11.83 6.18
C SER A 235 2.25 10.78 7.02
N ILE A 236 2.52 9.50 6.76
CA ILE A 236 1.85 8.33 7.37
C ILE A 236 2.80 7.43 8.17
N ARG A 237 4.09 7.78 8.18
CA ARG A 237 5.16 6.94 8.71
C ARG A 237 5.08 6.75 10.23
N THR A 238 4.57 7.75 10.94
CA THR A 238 4.39 7.73 12.40
C THR A 238 3.02 8.27 12.77
N LEU A 239 2.50 7.91 13.95
CA LEU A 239 1.23 8.46 14.46
C LEU A 239 1.29 10.00 14.57
N ALA A 240 2.44 10.55 14.97
CA ALA A 240 2.65 12.00 15.04
C ALA A 240 2.66 12.66 13.65
N ALA A 241 3.16 11.99 12.61
CA ALA A 241 3.07 12.46 11.23
C ALA A 241 1.61 12.45 10.74
N ILE A 242 0.87 11.38 11.05
CA ILE A 242 -0.54 11.22 10.68
C ILE A 242 -1.39 12.32 11.33
N GLU A 243 -1.21 12.55 12.62
CA GLU A 243 -1.95 13.59 13.34
C GLU A 243 -1.72 14.98 12.73
N ARG A 244 -0.46 15.29 12.41
CA ARG A 244 -0.09 16.56 11.79
C ARG A 244 -0.67 16.74 10.39
N SER A 245 -0.72 15.67 9.59
CA SER A 245 -1.03 15.73 8.17
C SER A 245 -2.53 15.59 7.86
N PHE A 246 -3.28 14.82 8.68
CA PHE A 246 -4.67 14.46 8.38
C PHE A 246 -5.67 14.86 9.46
N LEU A 247 -5.24 15.07 10.71
CA LEU A 247 -6.16 15.26 11.83
C LEU A 247 -6.20 16.70 12.35
N ARG A 248 -5.23 17.53 11.99
CA ARG A 248 -5.28 18.97 12.24
C ARG A 248 -6.19 19.63 11.21
N ALA A 249 -7.35 20.11 11.67
CA ALA A 249 -8.22 20.92 10.82
C ALA A 249 -7.45 22.15 10.31
N GLU A 250 -7.49 22.38 8.99
CA GLU A 250 -7.10 23.67 8.45
C GLU A 250 -7.95 24.76 9.12
N VAL A 251 -7.25 25.75 9.69
CA VAL A 251 -7.86 27.01 10.09
C VAL A 251 -8.22 27.74 8.79
N GLY A 252 -9.47 27.58 8.35
CA GLY A 252 -10.09 28.34 7.28
C GLY A 252 -11.29 29.11 7.81
#